data_AF-A0AAX3WZE0-F1
#
_entry.id   AF-A0AAX3WZE0-F1
#
_cell.length_a   1.000
_cell.length_b   1.000
_cell.length_c   1.000
_cell.angle_alpha   90.00
_cell.angle_beta   90.00
_cell.angle_gamma   90.00
#
_symmetry.space_group_name_H-M   'P 1'
#
loop_
_entity.id
_entity.type
_entity.pdbx_description
1 polymer ?
#
loop_
_entity_poly.entity_id
_entity_poly.type
_entity_poly.pdbx_seq_one_letter_code
_entity_poly.pdbx_strand_id
1 'polypeptide(L)'
;MTYQTYKDTKYRQLVLSDVIVIKELLTFRGSIDDTSLNQGACATNSLKLNTEVISLFADLDELIKKCLNKEQIKLLHYIAKDYSYYTIGKILGIPVKTVGSKFNTICLRIKQENDRQWRKATYINKLHLKTKSCSKCKDILPATDEFFSVNSSSKDLLHSQCKKCKK
;
A
#
# COMPACT_ATOMS: atom_id res chain seq x y z
N MET A 1 -29.70 -4.92 -21.68
CA MET A 1 -29.12 -3.62 -21.26
C MET A 1 -28.76 -3.74 -19.80
N THR A 2 -27.49 -3.97 -19.50
CA THR A 2 -26.99 -4.19 -18.14
C THR A 2 -26.97 -2.87 -17.37
N TYR A 3 -27.71 -2.83 -16.27
CA TYR A 3 -27.69 -1.74 -15.31
C TYR A 3 -26.32 -1.74 -14.62
N GLN A 4 -25.39 -0.93 -15.12
CA GLN A 4 -24.23 -0.52 -14.33
C GLN A 4 -24.74 0.30 -13.15
N THR A 5 -24.59 -0.24 -11.95
CA THR A 5 -24.99 0.48 -10.75
C THR A 5 -24.02 1.64 -10.54
N TYR A 6 -24.53 2.77 -10.06
CA TYR A 6 -23.76 4.01 -9.79
C TYR A 6 -22.46 3.80 -8.97
N LYS A 7 -22.34 2.67 -8.25
CA LYS A 7 -21.12 2.25 -7.52
C LYS A 7 -20.01 1.74 -8.43
N ASP A 8 -20.32 1.08 -9.55
CA ASP A 8 -19.36 0.54 -10.51
C ASP A 8 -18.60 1.65 -11.26
N THR A 9 -19.16 2.86 -11.31
CA THR A 9 -18.56 4.03 -11.97
C THR A 9 -17.53 4.79 -11.13
N LYS A 10 -17.38 4.50 -9.83
CA LYS A 10 -16.55 5.35 -8.94
C LYS A 10 -15.05 5.07 -9.03
N TYR A 11 -14.63 3.86 -9.43
CA TYR A 11 -13.22 3.52 -9.60
C TYR A 11 -13.01 2.89 -10.97
N ARG A 12 -12.71 3.71 -11.97
CA ARG A 12 -12.44 3.24 -13.35
C ARG A 12 -11.25 2.28 -13.43
N GLN A 13 -10.36 2.27 -12.43
CA GLN A 13 -9.23 1.34 -12.31
C GLN A 13 -8.91 1.10 -10.83
N LEU A 14 -8.83 -0.16 -10.39
CA LEU A 14 -8.36 -0.53 -9.06
C LEU A 14 -6.83 -0.37 -9.01
N VAL A 15 -6.34 0.74 -8.46
CA VAL A 15 -4.89 1.04 -8.42
C VAL A 15 -4.47 1.44 -7.01
N LEU A 16 -3.36 0.88 -6.53
CA LEU A 16 -2.77 1.18 -5.20
C LEU A 16 -2.08 2.55 -5.12
N SER A 17 -2.28 3.41 -6.12
CA SER A 17 -1.94 4.84 -6.08
C SER A 17 -3.13 5.71 -5.68
N ASP A 18 -4.34 5.15 -5.56
CA ASP A 18 -5.50 5.83 -5.00
C ASP A 18 -5.71 5.45 -3.53
N VAL A 19 -5.68 6.44 -2.64
CA VAL A 19 -5.88 6.26 -1.20
C VAL A 19 -7.28 5.72 -0.88
N ILE A 20 -8.28 6.07 -1.69
CA ILE A 20 -9.65 5.62 -1.49
C ILE A 20 -9.75 4.13 -1.82
N VAL A 21 -9.14 3.69 -2.93
CA VAL A 21 -9.06 2.26 -3.28
C VAL A 21 -8.34 1.48 -2.19
N ILE A 22 -7.19 1.96 -1.69
CA ILE A 22 -6.50 1.32 -0.56
C ILE A 22 -7.41 1.21 0.66
N LYS A 23 -8.09 2.30 1.02
CA LYS A 23 -8.97 2.33 2.19
C LYS A 23 -10.10 1.31 2.07
N GLU A 24 -10.74 1.23 0.92
CA GLU A 24 -11.80 0.26 0.66
C GLU A 24 -11.27 -1.17 0.72
N LEU A 25 -10.18 -1.48 0.02
CA LEU A 25 -9.57 -2.82 0.05
C LEU A 25 -9.23 -3.26 1.49
N LEU A 26 -8.69 -2.35 2.31
CA LEU A 26 -8.36 -2.64 3.71
C LEU A 26 -9.60 -2.91 4.58
N THR A 27 -10.71 -2.25 4.31
CA THR A 27 -11.99 -2.49 5.01
C THR A 27 -12.66 -3.77 4.53
N PHE A 28 -12.67 -4.03 3.22
CA PHE A 28 -13.26 -5.25 2.65
C PHE A 28 -12.46 -6.52 2.93
N ARG A 29 -11.18 -6.42 3.31
CA ARG A 29 -10.29 -7.56 3.58
C ARG A 29 -10.89 -8.58 4.55
N GLY A 30 -11.59 -8.14 5.60
CA GLY A 30 -12.22 -9.06 6.55
C GLY A 30 -13.38 -9.87 5.99
N SER A 31 -14.14 -9.31 5.04
CA SER A 31 -15.26 -10.02 4.41
C SER A 31 -14.81 -11.14 3.45
N ILE A 32 -13.59 -11.04 2.91
CA ILE A 32 -13.02 -12.02 1.98
C ILE A 32 -12.42 -13.21 2.74
N ASP A 33 -11.82 -12.97 3.91
CA ASP A 33 -11.26 -14.04 4.75
C ASP A 33 -12.35 -15.00 5.28
N ASP A 34 -13.58 -14.51 5.50
CA ASP A 34 -14.74 -15.33 5.91
C ASP A 34 -15.43 -16.05 4.74
N THR A 35 -15.24 -15.55 3.52
CA THR A 35 -15.88 -16.08 2.31
C THR A 35 -14.86 -16.88 1.49
N SER A 36 -14.48 -18.05 2.01
CA SER A 36 -13.86 -19.10 1.17
C SER A 36 -14.65 -19.22 -0.14
N LEU A 37 -13.93 -19.07 -1.26
CA LEU A 37 -14.33 -19.02 -2.67
C LEU A 37 -15.27 -20.15 -3.11
N ASN A 38 -16.49 -20.19 -2.59
CA ASN A 38 -17.57 -21.06 -3.02
C ASN A 38 -18.56 -20.24 -3.84
N GLN A 39 -18.24 -20.00 -5.11
CA GLN A 39 -19.23 -20.02 -6.18
C GLN A 39 -18.53 -20.06 -7.55
N GLY A 40 -18.53 -21.26 -8.13
CA GLY A 40 -18.27 -21.43 -9.55
C GLY A 40 -19.42 -20.85 -10.37
N ALA A 41 -19.08 -20.09 -11.42
CA ALA A 41 -19.89 -19.91 -12.61
C ALA A 41 -19.03 -19.28 -13.72
N CYS A 42 -19.21 -19.76 -14.95
CA CYS A 42 -18.51 -19.35 -16.16
C CYS A 42 -18.65 -17.86 -16.48
N ALA A 43 -17.52 -17.19 -16.71
CA ALA A 43 -17.30 -16.20 -17.77
C ALA A 43 -15.82 -15.77 -17.69
N THR A 44 -15.07 -15.85 -18.79
CA THR A 44 -13.65 -15.46 -18.85
C THR A 44 -13.36 -14.07 -18.27
N ASN A 45 -14.34 -13.15 -18.32
CA ASN A 45 -14.26 -11.82 -17.70
C ASN A 45 -14.43 -11.82 -16.16
N SER A 46 -15.26 -12.71 -15.60
CA SER A 46 -15.42 -12.87 -14.14
C SER A 46 -14.17 -13.50 -13.52
N LEU A 47 -13.59 -14.50 -14.20
CA LEU A 47 -12.31 -15.12 -13.81
C LEU A 47 -11.15 -14.11 -13.85
N LYS A 48 -11.11 -13.25 -14.87
CA LYS A 48 -10.09 -12.19 -15.00
C LYS A 48 -10.21 -11.12 -13.91
N LEU A 49 -11.43 -10.66 -13.60
CA LEU A 49 -11.69 -9.75 -12.48
C LEU A 49 -11.29 -10.36 -11.14
N ASN A 50 -11.60 -11.63 -10.91
CA ASN A 50 -11.16 -12.34 -9.70
C ASN A 50 -9.62 -12.41 -9.62
N THR A 51 -8.94 -12.66 -10.74
CA THR A 51 -7.46 -12.73 -10.77
C THR A 51 -6.81 -11.38 -10.49
N GLU A 52 -7.31 -10.30 -11.10
CA GLU A 52 -6.80 -8.93 -10.87
C GLU A 52 -6.99 -8.50 -9.41
N VAL A 53 -8.17 -8.79 -8.83
CA VAL A 53 -8.45 -8.50 -7.42
C VAL A 53 -7.54 -9.31 -6.48
N ILE A 54 -7.35 -10.61 -6.74
CA ILE A 54 -6.42 -11.45 -5.96
C ILE A 54 -5.00 -10.89 -6.03
N SER A 55 -4.54 -10.50 -7.22
CA SER A 55 -3.20 -9.92 -7.39
C SER A 55 -3.05 -8.60 -6.62
N LEU A 56 -4.07 -7.75 -6.63
CA LEU A 56 -4.08 -6.50 -5.87
C LEU A 56 -4.03 -6.72 -4.37
N PHE A 57 -4.74 -7.74 -3.85
CA PHE A 57 -4.65 -8.10 -2.44
C PHE A 57 -3.28 -8.66 -2.06
N ALA A 58 -2.68 -9.48 -2.92
CA ALA A 58 -1.32 -9.99 -2.71
C ALA A 58 -0.29 -8.84 -2.67
N ASP A 59 -0.39 -7.89 -3.61
CA ASP A 59 0.46 -6.70 -3.64
C ASP A 59 0.24 -5.82 -2.40
N LEU A 60 -1.01 -5.64 -1.98
CA LEU A 60 -1.35 -4.89 -0.77
C LEU A 60 -0.75 -5.53 0.48
N ASP A 61 -0.82 -6.86 0.61
CA ASP A 61 -0.24 -7.61 1.73
C ASP A 61 1.29 -7.46 1.78
N GLU A 62 1.97 -7.48 0.63
CA GLU A 62 3.41 -7.24 0.55
C GLU A 62 3.78 -5.79 0.92
N LEU A 63 2.97 -4.82 0.50
CA LEU A 63 3.15 -3.41 0.91
C LEU A 63 2.95 -3.23 2.42
N ILE A 64 1.92 -3.85 3.01
CA ILE A 64 1.64 -3.82 4.45
C ILE A 64 2.87 -4.32 5.22
N LYS A 65 3.42 -5.47 4.83
CA LYS A 65 4.63 -6.06 5.45
C LYS A 65 5.84 -5.13 5.37
N LYS A 66 6.01 -4.41 4.25
CA LYS A 66 7.18 -3.53 4.02
C LYS A 66 7.12 -2.17 4.71
N CYS A 67 5.93 -1.61 4.95
CA CYS A 67 5.80 -0.20 5.38
C CYS A 67 5.12 0.02 6.74
N LEU A 68 4.43 -0.99 7.29
CA LEU A 68 3.69 -0.84 8.54
C LEU A 68 4.42 -1.51 9.72
N ASN A 69 4.26 -0.92 10.91
CA ASN A 69 4.76 -1.49 12.15
C ASN A 69 3.69 -2.38 12.84
N LYS A 70 4.10 -3.08 13.91
CA LYS A 70 3.22 -4.01 14.65
C LYS A 70 1.94 -3.34 15.18
N GLU A 71 2.02 -2.09 15.65
CA GLU A 71 0.84 -1.37 16.16
C GLU A 71 -0.14 -1.00 15.05
N GLN A 72 0.38 -0.58 13.89
CA GLN A 72 -0.41 -0.27 12.71
C GLN A 72 -1.11 -1.51 12.15
N ILE A 73 -0.40 -2.65 12.12
CA ILE A 73 -0.96 -3.95 11.73
C ILE A 73 -2.07 -4.38 12.70
N LYS A 74 -1.88 -4.22 14.02
CA LYS A 74 -2.93 -4.50 15.02
C LYS A 74 -4.18 -3.65 14.81
N LEU A 75 -4.01 -2.34 14.55
CA LEU A 75 -5.13 -1.45 14.26
C LEU A 75 -5.87 -1.91 13.00
N LEU A 76 -5.13 -2.24 11.93
CA LEU A 76 -5.70 -2.73 10.69
C LEU A 76 -6.48 -4.04 10.87
N HIS A 77 -5.96 -4.96 11.69
CA HIS A 77 -6.62 -6.22 12.02
C HIS A 77 -8.00 -6.00 12.66
N TYR A 78 -8.13 -5.05 13.59
CA TYR A 78 -9.43 -4.75 14.18
C TYR A 78 -10.38 -4.06 13.20
N ILE A 79 -9.85 -3.21 12.30
CA ILE A 79 -10.67 -2.60 11.24
C ILE A 79 -11.20 -3.67 10.29
N ALA A 80 -10.36 -4.63 9.89
CA ALA A 80 -10.79 -5.72 9.02
C ALA A 80 -11.90 -6.55 9.67
N LYS A 81 -11.89 -6.71 11.00
CA LYS A 81 -12.96 -7.41 11.75
C LYS A 81 -14.19 -6.55 12.05
N ASP A 82 -14.39 -5.44 11.36
CA ASP A 82 -15.53 -4.52 11.50
C ASP A 82 -15.73 -3.95 12.93
N TYR A 83 -14.66 -3.85 13.73
CA TYR A 83 -14.76 -3.20 15.04
C TYR A 83 -14.99 -1.69 14.86
N SER A 84 -15.93 -1.13 15.63
CA SER A 84 -16.14 0.32 15.66
C SER A 84 -14.87 1.05 16.16
N TYR A 85 -14.65 2.28 15.68
CA TYR A 85 -13.53 3.11 16.15
C TYR A 85 -13.55 3.34 17.67
N TYR A 86 -14.75 3.36 18.27
CA TYR A 86 -14.90 3.41 19.71
C TYR A 86 -14.27 2.18 20.38
N THR A 87 -14.63 0.97 19.92
CA THR A 87 -14.11 -0.29 20.46
C THR A 87 -12.60 -0.41 20.25
N ILE A 88 -12.10 -0.04 19.06
CA ILE A 88 -10.67 -0.03 18.75
C ILE A 88 -9.91 0.93 19.67
N GLY A 89 -10.43 2.14 19.87
CA GLY A 89 -9.83 3.11 20.77
C GLY A 89 -9.70 2.59 22.20
N LYS A 90 -10.74 1.92 22.71
CA LYS A 90 -10.73 1.30 24.04
C LYS A 90 -9.72 0.15 24.14
N ILE A 91 -9.64 -0.73 23.13
CA ILE A 91 -8.71 -1.87 23.12
C ILE A 91 -7.25 -1.41 23.02
N LEU A 92 -6.98 -0.41 22.18
CA LEU A 92 -5.62 0.08 21.93
C LEU A 92 -5.18 1.18 22.91
N GLY A 93 -6.06 1.63 23.81
CA GLY A 93 -5.77 2.72 24.75
C GLY A 93 -5.50 4.07 24.07
N ILE A 94 -6.15 4.33 22.93
CA ILE A 94 -5.97 5.59 22.17
C ILE A 94 -7.30 6.36 22.03
N PRO A 95 -7.27 7.70 21.93
CA PRO A 95 -8.48 8.48 21.70
C PRO A 95 -9.18 8.06 20.41
N VAL A 96 -10.51 7.96 20.43
CA VAL A 96 -11.33 7.52 19.28
C VAL A 96 -11.05 8.36 18.03
N LYS A 97 -10.93 9.68 18.19
CA LYS A 97 -10.56 10.61 17.10
C LYS A 97 -9.22 10.28 16.43
N THR A 98 -8.30 9.67 17.18
CA THR A 98 -6.96 9.29 16.71
C THR A 98 -6.99 7.99 15.90
N VAL A 99 -8.00 7.11 16.11
CA VAL A 99 -8.13 5.85 15.36
C VAL A 99 -8.28 6.14 13.87
N GLY A 100 -9.22 7.02 13.49
CA GLY A 100 -9.43 7.41 12.10
C GLY A 100 -8.19 8.08 11.47
N SER A 101 -7.53 8.98 12.20
CA SER A 101 -6.30 9.62 11.74
C SER A 101 -5.15 8.64 11.54
N LYS A 102 -5.00 7.66 12.45
CA LYS A 102 -4.01 6.58 12.30
C LYS A 102 -4.33 5.68 11.10
N PHE A 103 -5.61 5.37 10.86
CA PHE A 103 -6.03 4.59 9.70
C PHE A 103 -5.74 5.32 8.38
N ASN A 104 -6.06 6.61 8.29
CA ASN A 104 -5.71 7.43 7.12
C ASN A 104 -4.18 7.49 6.91
N THR A 105 -3.41 7.59 8.00
CA THR A 105 -1.94 7.55 7.94
C THR A 105 -1.42 6.22 7.40
N ILE A 106 -2.05 5.09 7.77
CA ILE A 106 -1.73 3.77 7.23
C ILE A 106 -1.97 3.74 5.71
N CYS A 107 -3.14 4.18 5.25
CA CYS A 107 -3.47 4.22 3.83
C CYS A 107 -2.46 5.07 3.03
N LEU A 108 -2.09 6.24 3.57
CA LEU A 108 -1.09 7.12 2.95
C LEU A 108 0.30 6.49 2.90
N ARG A 109 0.71 5.76 3.94
CA ARG A 109 2.00 5.04 3.95
C ARG A 109 2.06 3.95 2.90
N ILE A 110 0.99 3.18 2.75
CA ILE A 110 0.87 2.14 1.71
C ILE A 110 1.00 2.78 0.32
N LYS A 111 0.24 3.85 0.04
CA LYS A 111 0.35 4.60 -1.22
C LYS A 111 1.78 5.08 -1.47
N GLN A 112 2.41 5.69 -0.48
CA GLN A 112 3.76 6.22 -0.61
C GLN A 112 4.78 5.11 -0.92
N GLU A 113 4.65 3.94 -0.30
CA GLU A 113 5.53 2.81 -0.61
C GLU A 113 5.26 2.24 -2.00
N ASN A 114 3.99 2.14 -2.41
CA ASN A 114 3.61 1.72 -3.77
C ASN A 114 4.21 2.66 -4.83
N ASP A 115 3.97 3.97 -4.70
CA ASP A 115 4.49 4.98 -5.62
C ASP A 115 6.03 4.93 -5.67
N ARG A 116 6.68 4.74 -4.52
CA ARG A 116 8.14 4.61 -4.44
C ARG A 116 8.67 3.38 -5.17
N GLN A 117 7.99 2.24 -5.07
CA GLN A 117 8.37 1.02 -5.80
C GLN A 117 8.18 1.19 -7.31
N TRP A 118 7.09 1.81 -7.75
CA TRP A 118 6.86 2.14 -9.15
C TRP A 118 7.93 3.06 -9.73
N ARG A 119 8.32 4.11 -9.00
CA ARG A 119 9.40 5.01 -9.43
C ARG A 119 10.74 4.32 -9.48
N LYS A 120 11.05 3.47 -8.50
CA LYS A 120 12.26 2.63 -8.50
C LYS A 120 12.30 1.76 -9.76
N ALA A 121 11.23 1.03 -10.05
CA ALA A 121 11.15 0.16 -11.22
C ALA A 121 11.27 0.97 -12.53
N THR A 122 10.60 2.11 -12.62
CA THR A 122 10.63 2.98 -13.81
C THR A 122 12.05 3.51 -14.06
N TYR A 123 12.69 4.08 -13.04
CA TYR A 123 14.01 4.69 -13.19
C TYR A 123 15.10 3.67 -13.51
N ILE A 124 15.04 2.47 -12.94
CA ILE A 124 16.04 1.42 -13.18
C ILE A 124 15.76 0.68 -14.49
N ASN A 125 14.52 0.21 -14.68
CA ASN A 125 14.21 -0.74 -15.75
C ASN A 125 13.81 -0.06 -17.06
N LYS A 126 13.24 1.15 -17.00
CA LYS A 126 12.79 1.89 -18.20
C LYS A 126 13.78 2.98 -18.59
N LEU A 127 14.30 3.74 -17.62
CA LEU A 127 15.21 4.86 -17.88
C LEU A 127 16.70 4.48 -17.75
N HIS A 128 17.01 3.28 -17.25
CA HIS A 128 18.38 2.80 -17.07
C HIS A 128 19.29 3.77 -16.30
N LEU A 129 18.74 4.45 -15.29
CA LEU A 129 19.51 5.36 -14.46
C LEU A 129 20.53 4.61 -13.60
N LYS A 130 21.63 5.29 -13.27
CA LYS A 130 22.63 4.77 -12.33
C LYS A 130 21.99 4.42 -11.00
N THR A 131 22.40 3.31 -10.41
CA THR A 131 21.89 2.82 -9.12
C THR A 131 22.92 2.97 -8.01
N LYS A 132 22.44 3.13 -6.78
CA LYS A 132 23.23 3.19 -5.54
C LYS A 132 22.57 2.30 -4.49
N SER A 133 23.39 1.58 -3.71
CA SER A 133 22.90 0.79 -2.58
C SER A 133 22.84 1.65 -1.31
N CYS A 134 21.74 1.54 -0.58
CA CYS A 134 21.57 2.19 0.72
C CYS A 134 22.40 1.48 1.80
N SER A 135 23.22 2.21 2.55
CA SER A 135 24.04 1.62 3.63
C SER A 135 23.24 1.04 4.80
N LYS A 136 21.98 1.48 5.01
CA LYS A 136 21.12 1.03 6.12
C LYS A 136 20.18 -0.12 5.74
N CYS A 137 19.36 0.05 4.69
CA CYS A 137 18.43 -1.01 4.25
C CYS A 137 19.00 -1.95 3.19
N LYS A 138 20.18 -1.65 2.63
CA LYS A 138 20.84 -2.42 1.56
C LYS A 138 20.06 -2.52 0.24
N ASP A 139 18.95 -1.78 0.11
CA ASP A 139 18.20 -1.69 -1.14
C ASP A 139 19.04 -1.00 -2.22
N ILE A 140 19.02 -1.58 -3.42
CA ILE A 140 19.49 -0.95 -4.66
C ILE A 140 18.40 0.02 -5.13
N LEU A 141 18.74 1.30 -5.26
CA LEU A 141 17.82 2.40 -5.60
C LEU A 141 18.43 3.29 -6.69
N PRO A 142 17.62 4.04 -7.45
CA PRO A 142 18.13 5.05 -8.37
C PRO A 142 18.99 6.09 -7.63
N ALA A 143 20.17 6.40 -8.17
CA ALA A 143 21.08 7.43 -7.65
C ALA A 143 20.55 8.83 -8.03
N THR A 144 19.37 9.16 -7.50
CA THR A 144 18.65 10.42 -7.73
C THR A 144 18.37 11.10 -6.39
N ASP A 145 18.15 12.41 -6.43
CA ASP A 145 17.79 13.20 -5.26
C ASP A 145 16.42 12.80 -4.67
N GLU A 146 15.56 12.13 -5.43
CA GLU A 146 14.31 11.57 -4.93
C GLU A 146 14.53 10.46 -3.89
N PHE A 147 15.53 9.60 -4.10
CA PHE A 147 15.81 8.45 -3.24
C PHE A 147 16.90 8.72 -2.20
N PHE A 148 17.84 9.62 -2.50
CA PHE A 148 18.96 9.98 -1.63
C PHE A 148 19.00 11.50 -1.43
N SER A 149 19.32 11.97 -0.22
CA SER A 149 19.56 13.40 -0.02
C SER A 149 20.90 13.81 -0.64
N VAL A 150 20.96 15.03 -1.17
CA VAL A 150 22.20 15.61 -1.72
C VAL A 150 23.25 15.77 -0.62
N ASN A 151 24.49 15.43 -0.93
CA ASN A 151 25.65 15.57 -0.07
C ASN A 151 26.87 16.04 -0.89
N SER A 152 27.15 17.35 -0.85
CA SER A 152 28.26 17.96 -1.61
C SER A 152 29.64 17.42 -1.25
N SER A 153 29.81 16.81 -0.07
CA SER A 153 31.08 16.22 0.36
C SER A 153 31.36 14.82 -0.19
N SER A 154 30.38 14.21 -0.87
CA SER A 154 30.54 12.86 -1.44
C SER A 154 30.87 12.91 -2.93
N LYS A 155 31.65 11.94 -3.42
CA LYS A 155 32.06 11.84 -4.83
C LYS A 155 30.88 11.81 -5.80
N ASP A 156 29.75 11.22 -5.40
CA ASP A 156 28.53 11.12 -6.21
C ASP A 156 27.45 12.12 -5.82
N LEU A 157 27.80 13.12 -4.98
CA LEU A 157 26.91 14.18 -4.52
C LEU A 157 25.66 13.69 -3.76
N LEU A 158 25.64 12.44 -3.29
CA LEU A 158 24.50 11.82 -2.61
C LEU A 158 24.91 11.12 -1.31
N HIS A 159 24.06 11.20 -0.30
CA HIS A 159 24.26 10.45 0.95
C HIS A 159 24.24 8.93 0.72
N SER A 160 24.98 8.19 1.54
CA SER A 160 24.99 6.71 1.50
C SER A 160 23.68 6.08 2.01
N GLN A 161 22.93 6.80 2.84
CA GLN A 161 21.62 6.36 3.35
C GLN A 161 20.48 6.96 2.52
N CYS A 162 19.50 6.13 2.17
CA CYS A 162 18.32 6.58 1.45
C CYS A 162 17.40 7.44 2.33
N LYS A 163 16.58 8.29 1.71
CA LYS A 163 15.63 9.17 2.41
C LYS A 163 14.62 8.41 3.27
N LYS A 164 14.24 7.19 2.89
CA LYS A 164 13.35 6.32 3.69
C LYS A 164 13.98 5.92 5.02
N CYS A 165 15.30 5.68 5.04
CA CYS A 165 16.01 5.24 6.23
C CYS A 165 16.49 6.37 7.15
N LYS A 166 16.56 7.60 6.61
CA LYS A 166 16.93 8.81 7.34
C LYS A 166 15.76 9.39 8.15
N LYS A 167 14.54 9.22 7.65
CA LYS A 167 13.30 9.50 8.39
C LYS A 167 13.06 8.43 9.45
#